data_AF-A0A9P9P4D6-F1
#
_entry.id   AF-A0A9P9P4D6-F1
#
_cell.length_a   1.000
_cell.length_b   1.000
_cell.length_c   1.000
_cell.angle_alpha   90.00
_cell.angle_beta   90.00
_cell.angle_gamma   90.00
#
_symmetry.space_group_name_H-M   'P 1'
#
loop_
_entity.id
_entity.type
_entity.pdbx_description
1 polymer ?
#
loop_
_entity_poly.entity_id
_entity_poly.type
_entity_poly.pdbx_seq_one_letter_code
_entity_poly.pdbx_strand_id
1 'polypeptide(L)'
;MAVNSLTMITVQRVATSDALDTLLQSFDGLPNNPASLYLSSTAVSLIVYVAPISTVSIISLPYLIEALLRRERSASALRSLLENGPAIKVFFDARRTAKILFDSCAIKLSNPPCTEQAHIHEVQMMELALRQSDNDREWLAGLDRCIAQDSDLDIDVHIPASFGGSKGFNEKILHLPSLWKNYHDCLLMNRNGFGGSFWVAQIREATQKRLAVSCGETHEGYGVDCAKTAWNRDSIEENTESWNDDVMMDHIHHGEILGGAEHWAKLDTL
;
A
#
# COMPACT_ATOMS: atom_id res chain seq x y z
N MET A 1 -11.94 26.28 -17.16
CA MET A 1 -12.16 26.06 -15.72
C MET A 1 -13.33 25.11 -15.58
N ALA A 2 -13.06 23.82 -15.38
CA ALA A 2 -14.12 22.86 -15.08
C ALA A 2 -14.47 23.01 -13.60
N VAL A 3 -15.75 23.21 -13.31
CA VAL A 3 -16.28 23.14 -11.95
C VAL A 3 -16.12 21.70 -11.51
N ASN A 4 -15.18 21.42 -10.59
CA ASN A 4 -15.04 20.10 -9.99
C ASN A 4 -16.37 19.77 -9.29
N SER A 5 -17.12 18.86 -9.89
CA SER A 5 -18.28 18.23 -9.26
C SER A 5 -17.83 17.67 -7.91
N LEU A 6 -18.45 18.13 -6.83
CA LEU A 6 -18.24 17.61 -5.49
C LEU A 6 -18.75 16.17 -5.44
N THR A 7 -17.84 15.20 -5.54
CA THR A 7 -18.18 13.79 -5.31
C THR A 7 -18.29 13.57 -3.80
N MET A 8 -19.49 13.22 -3.34
CA MET A 8 -19.71 12.85 -1.94
C MET A 8 -19.18 11.46 -1.66
N ILE A 9 -18.52 11.30 -0.51
CA ILE A 9 -18.08 9.99 -0.05
C ILE A 9 -19.30 9.18 0.42
N THR A 10 -19.47 7.99 -0.16
CA THR A 10 -20.45 7.00 0.30
C THR A 10 -19.78 6.07 1.31
N VAL A 11 -20.43 5.83 2.46
CA VAL A 11 -19.92 4.91 3.49
C VAL A 11 -20.88 3.74 3.61
N GLN A 12 -20.36 2.52 3.46
CA GLN A 12 -21.13 1.29 3.60
C GLN A 12 -20.51 0.35 4.64
N ARG A 13 -21.38 -0.36 5.38
CA ARG A 13 -20.98 -1.37 6.35
C ARG A 13 -21.21 -2.75 5.76
N VAL A 14 -20.19 -3.59 5.80
CA VAL A 14 -20.23 -4.96 5.28
C VAL A 14 -20.19 -5.93 6.44
N ALA A 15 -21.32 -6.59 6.68
CA ALA A 15 -21.51 -7.55 7.77
C ALA A 15 -22.33 -8.78 7.34
N THR A 16 -22.55 -8.97 6.03
CA THR A 16 -23.29 -10.08 5.44
C THR A 16 -22.61 -10.52 4.14
N SER A 17 -22.86 -11.75 3.70
CA SER A 17 -22.29 -12.26 2.45
C SER A 17 -22.73 -11.45 1.25
N ASP A 18 -24.03 -11.11 1.15
CA ASP A 18 -24.56 -10.35 0.01
C ASP A 18 -23.91 -8.96 -0.11
N ALA A 19 -23.67 -8.30 1.02
CA ALA A 19 -22.97 -7.01 1.05
C ALA A 19 -21.50 -7.15 0.64
N LEU A 20 -20.84 -8.24 1.05
CA LEU A 20 -19.46 -8.52 0.66
C LEU A 20 -19.34 -8.88 -0.83
N ASP A 21 -20.27 -9.67 -1.36
CA ASP A 21 -20.34 -9.97 -2.80
C ASP A 21 -20.57 -8.71 -3.63
N THR A 22 -21.48 -7.84 -3.20
CA THR A 22 -21.73 -6.53 -3.85
C THR A 22 -20.47 -5.66 -3.85
N LEU A 23 -19.73 -5.64 -2.74
CA LEU A 23 -18.45 -4.95 -2.66
C LEU A 23 -17.43 -5.52 -3.64
N LEU A 24 -17.28 -6.84 -3.70
CA LEU A 24 -16.30 -7.48 -4.59
C LEU A 24 -16.62 -7.23 -6.07
N GLN A 25 -17.90 -7.23 -6.45
CA GLN A 25 -18.32 -6.88 -7.81
C GLN A 25 -17.95 -5.42 -8.16
N SER A 26 -17.93 -4.52 -7.17
CA SER A 26 -17.49 -3.13 -7.40
C SER A 26 -15.99 -3.01 -7.71
N PHE A 27 -15.21 -4.07 -7.52
CA PHE A 27 -13.79 -4.09 -7.85
C PHE A 27 -13.51 -4.50 -9.31
N ASP A 28 -14.50 -5.06 -10.00
CA ASP A 28 -14.34 -5.52 -11.38
C ASP A 28 -14.06 -4.35 -12.32
N GLY A 29 -12.95 -4.45 -13.06
CA GLY A 29 -12.54 -3.43 -14.04
C GLY A 29 -11.96 -2.14 -13.46
N LEU A 30 -11.66 -2.10 -12.15
CA LEU A 30 -10.99 -0.96 -11.55
C LEU A 30 -9.58 -0.76 -12.14
N PRO A 31 -9.15 0.49 -12.40
CA PRO A 31 -7.81 0.77 -12.88
C PRO A 31 -6.75 0.55 -11.79
N ASN A 32 -5.56 0.14 -12.23
CA ASN A 32 -4.36 0.08 -11.39
C ASN A 32 -3.49 1.34 -11.49
N ASN A 33 -3.68 2.17 -12.52
CA ASN A 33 -2.98 3.44 -12.66
C ASN A 33 -3.97 4.56 -13.07
N PRO A 34 -4.33 5.46 -12.15
CA PRO A 34 -3.94 5.47 -10.73
C PRO A 34 -4.52 4.28 -9.96
N ALA A 35 -3.91 3.92 -8.83
CA ALA A 35 -4.40 2.84 -7.98
C ALA A 35 -5.81 3.14 -7.46
N SER A 36 -6.67 2.11 -7.42
CA SER A 36 -8.08 2.27 -7.03
C SER A 36 -8.40 1.86 -5.59
N LEU A 37 -7.64 0.93 -5.02
CA LEU A 37 -7.94 0.32 -3.72
C LEU A 37 -6.98 0.82 -2.64
N TYR A 38 -7.54 1.50 -1.64
CA TYR A 38 -6.81 2.02 -0.48
C TYR A 38 -7.31 1.34 0.78
N LEU A 39 -6.41 0.81 1.60
CA LEU A 39 -6.75 -0.03 2.72
C LEU A 39 -6.15 0.47 4.03
N SER A 40 -6.90 0.26 5.10
CA SER A 40 -6.43 0.42 6.48
C SER A 40 -7.22 -0.52 7.38
N SER A 41 -6.83 -0.65 8.64
CA SER A 41 -7.65 -1.36 9.62
C SER A 41 -7.80 -0.60 10.93
N THR A 42 -8.88 -0.94 11.63
CA THR A 42 -9.02 -0.75 13.07
C THR A 42 -8.88 -2.11 13.76
N ALA A 43 -8.99 -2.13 15.09
CA ALA A 43 -8.99 -3.39 15.84
C ALA A 43 -10.18 -4.32 15.49
N VAL A 44 -11.25 -3.79 14.89
CA VAL A 44 -12.50 -4.54 14.66
C VAL A 44 -13.00 -4.48 13.22
N SER A 45 -12.31 -3.76 12.33
CA SER A 45 -12.76 -3.60 10.95
C SER A 45 -11.61 -3.43 9.97
N LEU A 46 -11.76 -4.05 8.80
CA LEU A 46 -10.99 -3.73 7.61
C LEU A 46 -11.70 -2.60 6.85
N ILE A 47 -10.98 -1.54 6.52
CA ILE A 47 -11.49 -0.39 5.79
C ILE A 47 -10.94 -0.46 4.37
N VAL A 48 -11.84 -0.43 3.39
CA VAL A 48 -11.50 -0.39 1.97
C VAL A 48 -12.10 0.86 1.35
N TYR A 49 -11.26 1.78 0.91
CA TYR A 49 -11.67 2.94 0.14
C TYR A 49 -11.42 2.70 -1.35
N VAL A 50 -12.49 2.77 -2.14
CA VAL A 50 -12.46 2.65 -3.60
C VAL A 50 -12.58 4.05 -4.20
N ALA A 51 -11.44 4.63 -4.59
CA ALA A 51 -11.37 6.04 -4.96
C ALA A 51 -12.22 6.40 -6.20
N PRO A 52 -12.21 5.64 -7.32
CA PRO A 52 -12.97 6.00 -8.52
C PRO A 52 -14.48 6.12 -8.30
N ILE A 53 -15.03 5.36 -7.36
CA ILE A 53 -16.47 5.39 -7.01
C ILE A 53 -16.72 6.05 -5.64
N SER A 54 -15.71 6.70 -5.06
CA SER A 54 -15.81 7.46 -3.81
C SER A 54 -16.51 6.71 -2.67
N THR A 55 -16.24 5.41 -2.54
CA THR A 55 -16.93 4.53 -1.57
C THR A 55 -15.97 3.97 -0.53
N VAL A 56 -16.29 4.19 0.75
CA VAL A 56 -15.60 3.59 1.90
C VAL A 56 -16.44 2.42 2.41
N SER A 57 -15.85 1.23 2.39
CA SER A 57 -16.46 0.01 2.90
C SER A 57 -15.80 -0.38 4.22
N ILE A 58 -16.62 -0.53 5.26
CA ILE A 58 -16.20 -0.95 6.60
C ILE A 58 -16.61 -2.41 6.77
N ILE A 59 -15.66 -3.32 6.61
CA ILE A 59 -15.86 -4.77 6.73
C ILE A 59 -15.61 -5.18 8.18
N SER A 60 -16.63 -5.72 8.84
CA SER A 60 -16.50 -6.23 10.21
C SER A 60 -15.55 -7.43 10.26
N LEU A 61 -14.48 -7.35 11.06
CA LEU A 61 -13.54 -8.46 11.22
C LEU A 61 -14.21 -9.69 11.87
N PRO A 62 -15.02 -9.57 12.95
CA PRO A 62 -15.76 -10.72 13.49
C PRO A 62 -16.60 -11.44 12.43
N TYR A 63 -17.29 -10.69 11.56
CA TYR A 63 -18.03 -11.28 10.45
C TYR A 63 -17.10 -11.98 9.46
N LEU A 64 -16.02 -11.33 9.02
CA LEU A 64 -15.08 -11.89 8.06
C LEU A 64 -14.44 -13.19 8.57
N ILE A 65 -14.12 -13.26 9.86
CA ILE A 65 -13.58 -14.46 10.51
C ILE A 65 -14.58 -15.61 10.41
N GLU A 66 -15.83 -15.40 10.82
CA GLU A 66 -16.87 -16.42 10.74
C GLU A 66 -17.12 -16.86 9.29
N ALA A 67 -17.17 -15.91 8.35
CA ALA A 67 -17.39 -16.18 6.93
C ALA A 67 -16.25 -17.01 6.32
N LEU A 68 -14.99 -16.74 6.68
CA LEU A 68 -13.83 -17.53 6.28
C LEU A 68 -13.85 -18.94 6.88
N LEU A 69 -14.23 -19.09 8.16
CA LEU A 69 -14.39 -20.40 8.81
C LEU A 69 -15.46 -21.25 8.14
N ARG A 70 -16.57 -20.62 7.72
CA ARG A 70 -17.66 -21.25 6.96
C ARG A 70 -17.33 -21.47 5.48
N ARG A 71 -16.18 -20.97 5.02
CA ARG A 71 -15.76 -21.01 3.61
C ARG A 71 -16.78 -20.37 2.68
N GLU A 72 -17.36 -19.25 3.11
CA GLU A 72 -18.21 -18.44 2.25
C GLU A 72 -17.44 -18.02 1.00
N ARG A 73 -18.11 -18.05 -0.15
CA ARG A 73 -17.48 -17.76 -1.45
C ARG A 73 -16.93 -16.34 -1.48
N SER A 74 -17.72 -15.38 -1.01
CA SER A 74 -17.40 -13.95 -0.89
C SER A 74 -16.14 -13.72 -0.05
N ALA A 75 -16.10 -14.28 1.16
CA ALA A 75 -14.93 -14.18 2.05
C ALA A 75 -13.67 -14.83 1.47
N SER A 76 -13.81 -15.99 0.83
CA SER A 76 -12.70 -16.67 0.15
C SER A 76 -12.17 -15.88 -1.04
N ALA A 77 -13.07 -15.23 -1.80
CA ALA A 77 -12.71 -14.35 -2.90
C ALA A 77 -11.99 -13.09 -2.42
N LEU A 78 -12.46 -12.45 -1.34
CA LEU A 78 -11.76 -11.32 -0.72
C LEU A 78 -10.36 -11.73 -0.26
N ARG A 79 -10.23 -12.87 0.43
CA ARG A 79 -8.92 -13.41 0.81
C ARG A 79 -8.01 -13.59 -0.41
N SER A 80 -8.52 -14.25 -1.46
CA SER A 80 -7.76 -14.49 -2.68
C SER A 80 -7.32 -13.17 -3.35
N LEU A 81 -8.21 -12.18 -3.40
CA LEU A 81 -7.91 -10.84 -3.90
C LEU A 81 -6.77 -10.18 -3.11
N LEU A 82 -6.83 -10.23 -1.78
CA LEU A 82 -5.81 -9.63 -0.91
C LEU A 82 -4.46 -10.35 -1.00
N GLU A 83 -4.46 -11.69 -1.02
CA GLU A 83 -3.24 -12.50 -1.02
C GLU A 83 -2.59 -12.63 -2.41
N ASN A 84 -3.38 -12.62 -3.49
CA ASN A 84 -2.91 -13.00 -4.84
C ASN A 84 -3.47 -12.12 -5.97
N GLY A 85 -4.47 -11.28 -5.70
CA GLY A 85 -5.14 -10.51 -6.74
C GLY A 85 -4.22 -9.50 -7.42
N PRO A 86 -4.39 -9.24 -8.73
CA PRO A 86 -3.57 -8.30 -9.50
C PRO A 86 -3.93 -6.83 -9.25
N ALA A 87 -4.97 -6.56 -8.45
CA ALA A 87 -5.31 -5.21 -8.06
C ALA A 87 -4.25 -4.65 -7.12
N ILE A 88 -3.76 -3.45 -7.39
CA ILE A 88 -2.84 -2.73 -6.51
C ILE A 88 -3.58 -2.32 -5.24
N LYS A 89 -3.03 -2.70 -4.08
CA LYS A 89 -3.53 -2.33 -2.76
C LYS A 89 -2.59 -1.32 -2.13
N VAL A 90 -3.12 -0.13 -1.88
CA VAL A 90 -2.35 0.97 -1.30
C VAL A 90 -2.62 1.08 0.19
N PHE A 91 -1.56 1.17 0.98
CA PHE A 91 -1.59 1.42 2.41
C PHE A 91 -0.75 2.66 2.71
N PHE A 92 -1.05 3.36 3.80
CA PHE A 92 -0.05 4.29 4.33
C PHE A 92 1.13 3.50 4.92
N ASP A 93 0.81 2.67 5.91
CA ASP A 93 1.71 1.72 6.56
C ASP A 93 0.97 0.37 6.63
N ALA A 94 1.47 -0.62 5.88
CA ALA A 94 0.78 -1.89 5.72
C ALA A 94 0.97 -2.81 6.92
N ARG A 95 2.01 -2.62 7.74
CA ARG A 95 2.45 -3.59 8.78
C ARG A 95 1.34 -3.93 9.76
N ARG A 96 0.72 -2.92 10.35
CA ARG A 96 -0.33 -3.13 11.34
C ARG A 96 -1.56 -3.80 10.73
N THR A 97 -1.93 -3.40 9.52
CA THR A 97 -3.07 -4.00 8.81
C THR A 97 -2.79 -5.45 8.45
N ALA A 98 -1.59 -5.73 7.92
CA ALA A 98 -1.12 -7.08 7.63
C ALA A 98 -1.14 -7.97 8.88
N LYS A 99 -0.63 -7.47 10.01
CA LYS A 99 -0.63 -8.23 11.28
C LYS A 99 -2.05 -8.56 11.75
N ILE A 100 -2.96 -7.58 11.74
CA ILE A 100 -4.36 -7.80 12.15
C ILE A 100 -5.03 -8.84 11.26
N LEU A 101 -4.84 -8.75 9.94
CA LEU A 101 -5.40 -9.69 8.97
C LEU A 101 -4.80 -11.09 9.09
N PHE A 102 -3.50 -11.19 9.38
CA PHE A 102 -2.83 -12.46 9.61
C PHE A 102 -3.31 -13.12 10.91
N ASP A 103 -3.22 -12.41 12.03
CA ASP A 103 -3.57 -12.93 13.36
C ASP A 103 -5.06 -13.29 13.45
N SER A 104 -5.94 -12.49 12.84
CA SER A 104 -7.39 -12.66 12.98
C SER A 104 -7.98 -13.57 11.91
N CYS A 105 -7.53 -13.44 10.66
CA CYS A 105 -8.17 -14.06 9.48
C CYS A 105 -7.27 -15.06 8.75
N ALA A 106 -6.02 -15.26 9.21
CA ALA A 106 -5.01 -16.04 8.50
C ALA A 106 -4.78 -15.58 7.04
N ILE A 107 -5.04 -14.29 6.76
CA ILE A 107 -4.80 -13.66 5.45
C ILE A 107 -3.35 -13.17 5.43
N LYS A 108 -2.57 -13.62 4.44
CA LYS A 108 -1.14 -13.30 4.30
C LYS A 108 -0.90 -12.30 3.17
N LEU A 109 -0.70 -11.03 3.50
CA LEU A 109 -0.32 -10.02 2.51
C LEU A 109 1.12 -10.19 1.99
N SER A 110 1.98 -10.90 2.74
CA SER A 110 3.36 -11.22 2.37
C SER A 110 3.51 -12.34 1.34
N ASN A 111 2.41 -12.75 0.69
CA ASN A 111 2.46 -13.88 -0.24
C ASN A 111 3.27 -13.50 -1.50
N PRO A 112 4.20 -14.35 -1.99
CA PRO A 112 5.10 -13.99 -3.08
C PRO A 112 4.42 -13.43 -4.34
N PRO A 113 3.26 -13.95 -4.80
CA PRO A 113 2.57 -13.35 -5.95
C PRO A 113 2.20 -11.87 -5.75
N CYS A 114 1.85 -11.48 -4.53
CA CYS A 114 1.50 -10.08 -4.22
C CYS A 114 2.74 -9.20 -4.06
N THR A 115 3.79 -9.73 -3.45
CA THR A 115 4.97 -8.94 -3.09
C THR A 115 6.07 -8.93 -4.14
N GLU A 116 6.23 -9.99 -4.94
CA GLU A 116 7.16 -10.04 -6.07
C GLU A 116 6.66 -9.23 -7.27
N GLN A 117 5.33 -9.16 -7.45
CA GLN A 117 4.68 -8.36 -8.50
C GLN A 117 4.41 -6.91 -8.06
N ALA A 118 4.80 -6.56 -6.82
CA ALA A 118 4.64 -5.25 -6.21
C ALA A 118 3.17 -4.75 -6.18
N HIS A 119 2.20 -5.64 -5.97
CA HIS A 119 0.80 -5.27 -5.86
C HIS A 119 0.41 -4.67 -4.49
N ILE A 120 1.38 -4.48 -3.59
CA ILE A 120 1.22 -3.74 -2.34
C ILE A 120 2.09 -2.49 -2.37
N HIS A 121 1.47 -1.32 -2.25
CA HIS A 121 2.17 -0.03 -2.20
C HIS A 121 2.06 0.57 -0.81
N GLU A 122 3.19 0.86 -0.19
CA GLU A 122 3.27 1.60 1.08
C GLU A 122 3.63 3.07 0.81
N VAL A 123 2.65 3.97 0.93
CA VAL A 123 2.82 5.42 0.73
C VAL A 123 3.89 5.99 1.67
N GLN A 124 4.01 5.46 2.90
CA GLN A 124 5.05 5.86 3.85
C GLN A 124 6.47 5.52 3.34
N MET A 125 6.64 4.41 2.62
CA MET A 125 7.94 4.04 2.06
C MET A 125 8.26 4.86 0.80
N MET A 126 7.24 5.20 0.01
CA MET A 126 7.39 6.11 -1.14
C MET A 126 7.83 7.51 -0.68
N GLU A 127 7.21 8.04 0.36
CA GLU A 127 7.61 9.32 0.98
C GLU A 127 9.06 9.27 1.46
N LEU A 128 9.42 8.23 2.21
CA LEU A 128 10.76 8.08 2.77
C LEU A 128 11.84 8.05 1.68
N ALA A 129 11.58 7.35 0.58
CA ALA A 129 12.49 7.26 -0.56
C ALA A 129 12.73 8.60 -1.26
N LEU A 130 11.73 9.49 -1.25
CA LEU A 130 11.79 10.80 -1.92
C LEU A 130 12.52 11.89 -1.12
N ARG A 131 12.90 11.63 0.13
CA ARG A 131 13.63 12.61 0.95
C ARG A 131 14.98 12.96 0.31
N GLN A 132 15.48 14.17 0.48
CA GLN A 132 16.74 14.57 -0.17
C GLN A 132 17.98 14.07 0.58
N SER A 133 17.90 13.89 1.90
CA SER A 133 19.04 13.47 2.72
C SER A 133 18.89 12.03 3.21
N ASP A 134 19.97 11.25 3.10
CA ASP A 134 20.03 9.89 3.65
C ASP A 134 19.91 9.87 5.18
N ASN A 135 20.32 10.96 5.85
CA ASN A 135 20.16 11.11 7.29
C ASN A 135 18.69 11.21 7.70
N ASP A 136 17.81 11.65 6.79
CA ASP A 136 16.38 11.75 7.06
C ASP A 136 15.66 10.41 6.84
N ARG A 137 16.34 9.34 6.38
CA ARG A 137 15.68 8.07 6.06
C ARG A 137 15.62 7.06 7.21
N GLU A 138 16.30 7.35 8.32
CA GLU A 138 16.33 6.48 9.49
C GLU A 138 14.97 6.42 10.21
N TRP A 139 14.13 7.45 10.08
CA TRP A 139 12.87 7.58 10.82
C TRP A 139 11.66 7.80 9.90
N LEU A 140 10.63 6.97 10.07
CA LEU A 140 9.39 7.06 9.31
C LEU A 140 8.59 8.33 9.65
N ALA A 141 7.92 8.93 8.65
CA ALA A 141 6.91 9.95 8.90
C ALA A 141 5.56 9.32 9.27
N GLY A 142 4.82 9.99 10.15
CA GLY A 142 3.41 9.68 10.40
C GLY A 142 2.50 10.28 9.33
N LEU A 143 1.31 9.69 9.14
CA LEU A 143 0.34 10.11 8.13
C LEU A 143 -0.06 11.59 8.27
N ASP A 144 -0.15 12.10 9.50
CA ASP A 144 -0.45 13.51 9.77
C ASP A 144 0.59 14.47 9.18
N ARG A 145 1.86 14.11 9.25
CA ARG A 145 2.95 14.91 8.68
C ARG A 145 2.84 14.94 7.16
N CYS A 146 2.65 13.78 6.54
CA CYS A 146 2.51 13.68 5.08
C CYS A 146 1.26 14.43 4.57
N ILE A 147 0.13 14.34 5.27
CA ILE A 147 -1.07 15.09 4.91
C ILE A 147 -0.81 16.60 4.97
N ALA A 148 -0.21 17.07 6.08
CA ALA A 148 0.06 18.50 6.27
C ALA A 148 1.06 19.08 5.26
N GLN A 149 1.96 18.26 4.73
CA GLN A 149 3.00 18.68 3.80
C GLN A 149 2.59 18.53 2.33
N ASP A 150 1.88 17.44 2.01
CA ASP A 150 1.80 16.95 0.63
C ASP A 150 0.36 16.66 0.14
N SER A 151 -0.68 16.99 0.94
CA SER A 151 -2.07 16.83 0.53
C SER A 151 -2.85 18.14 0.53
N ASP A 152 -3.41 18.48 -0.63
CA ASP A 152 -4.28 19.66 -0.82
C ASP A 152 -5.78 19.33 -0.66
N LEU A 153 -6.12 18.12 -0.18
CA LEU A 153 -7.51 17.68 -0.08
C LEU A 153 -8.20 18.29 1.15
N ASP A 154 -9.27 19.03 0.92
CA ASP A 154 -10.19 19.48 1.97
C ASP A 154 -11.28 18.44 2.22
N ILE A 155 -11.08 17.55 3.20
CA ILE A 155 -12.02 16.46 3.51
C ILE A 155 -13.39 16.96 3.97
N ASP A 156 -13.46 18.11 4.66
CA ASP A 156 -14.70 18.61 5.26
C ASP A 156 -15.74 18.95 4.18
N VAL A 157 -15.28 19.21 2.97
CA VAL A 157 -16.09 19.48 1.79
C VAL A 157 -16.70 18.20 1.17
N HIS A 158 -16.10 17.03 1.41
CA HIS A 158 -16.46 15.76 0.78
C HIS A 158 -17.28 14.81 1.67
N ILE A 159 -17.33 15.07 2.99
CA ILE A 159 -18.08 14.25 3.94
C ILE A 159 -19.36 14.98 4.40
N PRO A 160 -20.55 14.40 4.22
CA PRO A 160 -21.78 15.01 4.70
C PRO A 160 -21.75 15.25 6.23
N ALA A 161 -22.16 16.45 6.67
CA ALA A 161 -22.25 16.83 8.09
C ALA A 161 -23.16 15.90 8.93
N SER A 162 -24.05 15.14 8.28
CA SER A 162 -24.92 14.14 8.90
C SER A 162 -24.19 12.92 9.48
N PHE A 163 -22.89 12.75 9.20
CA PHE A 163 -22.04 11.71 9.78
C PHE A 163 -21.39 12.10 11.12
N GLY A 164 -21.99 13.05 11.88
CA GLY A 164 -21.53 13.54 13.19
C GLY A 164 -21.59 12.55 14.37
N GLY A 165 -21.34 11.27 14.13
CA GLY A 165 -21.08 10.22 15.12
C GLY A 165 -19.80 9.44 14.77
N SER A 166 -19.40 8.44 15.56
CA SER A 166 -18.20 7.65 15.27
C SER A 166 -18.30 6.99 13.88
N LYS A 167 -17.61 7.55 12.87
CA LYS A 167 -17.69 7.12 11.46
C LYS A 167 -17.23 5.68 11.25
N GLY A 168 -16.59 5.07 12.24
CA GLY A 168 -16.14 3.67 12.20
C GLY A 168 -14.86 3.46 11.38
N PHE A 169 -14.32 4.53 10.80
CA PHE A 169 -13.04 4.56 10.09
C PHE A 169 -12.32 5.88 10.34
N ASN A 170 -11.02 5.91 10.05
CA ASN A 170 -10.21 7.12 10.08
C ASN A 170 -10.25 7.81 8.71
N GLU A 171 -10.79 9.03 8.67
CA GLU A 171 -10.99 9.83 7.45
C GLU A 171 -9.69 10.12 6.72
N LYS A 172 -8.55 10.05 7.41
CA LYS A 172 -7.22 10.26 6.80
C LYS A 172 -6.94 9.32 5.63
N ILE A 173 -7.64 8.17 5.54
CA ILE A 173 -7.57 7.26 4.38
C ILE A 173 -7.94 7.96 3.05
N LEU A 174 -8.77 9.00 3.11
CA LEU A 174 -9.22 9.74 1.93
C LEU A 174 -8.11 10.59 1.29
N HIS A 175 -7.04 10.91 2.03
CA HIS A 175 -5.86 11.59 1.47
C HIS A 175 -4.94 10.66 0.69
N LEU A 176 -5.05 9.34 0.88
CA LEU A 176 -4.10 8.39 0.29
C LEU A 176 -4.05 8.43 -1.25
N PRO A 177 -5.14 8.63 -2.01
CA PRO A 177 -5.03 8.78 -3.46
C PRO A 177 -4.17 9.97 -3.88
N SER A 178 -4.29 11.11 -3.18
CA SER A 178 -3.49 12.31 -3.46
C SER A 178 -2.02 12.06 -3.12
N LEU A 179 -1.75 11.52 -1.94
CA LEU A 179 -0.38 11.24 -1.48
C LEU A 179 0.29 10.18 -2.36
N TRP A 180 -0.42 9.08 -2.63
CA TRP A 180 0.05 8.02 -3.51
C TRP A 180 0.40 8.59 -4.87
N LYS A 181 -0.52 9.33 -5.51
CA LYS A 181 -0.27 9.93 -6.82
C LYS A 181 0.95 10.85 -6.81
N ASN A 182 1.05 11.75 -5.83
CA ASN A 182 2.15 12.70 -5.74
C ASN A 182 3.50 11.98 -5.62
N TYR A 183 3.64 11.05 -4.68
CA TYR A 183 4.90 10.34 -4.48
C TYR A 183 5.22 9.37 -5.62
N HIS A 184 4.22 8.68 -6.13
CA HIS A 184 4.33 7.79 -7.27
C HIS A 184 4.81 8.52 -8.52
N ASP A 185 4.17 9.63 -8.88
CA ASP A 185 4.56 10.45 -10.03
C ASP A 185 6.00 10.97 -9.86
N CYS A 186 6.40 11.40 -8.64
CA CYS A 186 7.77 11.83 -8.37
C CYS A 186 8.80 10.70 -8.51
N LEU A 187 8.49 9.49 -8.03
CA LEU A 187 9.35 8.32 -8.20
C LEU A 187 9.50 7.96 -9.68
N LEU A 188 8.43 8.04 -10.47
CA LEU A 188 8.47 7.80 -11.91
C LEU A 188 9.26 8.87 -12.67
N MET A 189 9.12 10.15 -12.32
CA MET A 189 9.89 11.23 -12.94
C MET A 189 11.39 11.07 -12.68
N ASN A 190 11.76 10.65 -11.47
CA ASN A 190 13.15 10.43 -11.09
C ASN A 190 13.69 9.06 -11.54
N ARG A 191 12.84 8.16 -12.06
CA ARG A 191 13.23 6.82 -12.52
C ARG A 191 14.30 6.83 -13.60
N ASN A 192 14.23 7.82 -14.49
CA ASN A 192 15.22 8.01 -15.56
C ASN A 192 16.44 8.84 -15.10
N GLY A 193 16.43 9.35 -13.87
CA GLY A 193 17.55 10.02 -13.23
C GLY A 193 18.40 9.07 -12.38
N PHE A 194 19.51 9.56 -11.85
CA PHE A 194 20.35 8.80 -10.92
C PHE A 194 19.54 8.44 -9.65
N GLY A 195 19.44 7.14 -9.35
CA GLY A 195 18.87 6.63 -8.09
C GLY A 195 17.36 6.32 -8.07
N GLY A 196 16.59 6.67 -9.10
CA GLY A 196 15.13 6.40 -9.10
C GLY A 196 14.80 4.91 -9.07
N SER A 197 15.37 4.12 -9.99
CA SER A 197 15.18 2.66 -10.02
C SER A 197 15.72 1.95 -8.77
N PHE A 198 16.80 2.47 -8.17
CA PHE A 198 17.32 1.99 -6.89
C PHE A 198 16.26 2.13 -5.79
N TRP A 199 15.69 3.32 -5.60
CA TRP A 199 14.67 3.55 -4.57
C TRP A 199 13.41 2.73 -4.78
N VAL A 200 13.02 2.53 -6.04
CA VAL A 200 11.92 1.61 -6.39
C VAL A 200 12.19 0.18 -5.94
N ALA A 201 13.40 -0.33 -6.15
CA ALA A 201 13.81 -1.66 -5.68
C ALA A 201 13.83 -1.71 -4.13
N GLN A 202 14.42 -0.70 -3.48
CA GLN A 202 14.48 -0.62 -2.01
C GLN A 202 13.09 -0.60 -1.37
N ILE A 203 12.13 0.16 -1.93
CA ILE A 203 10.75 0.20 -1.43
C ILE A 203 10.12 -1.19 -1.45
N ARG A 204 10.32 -1.96 -2.53
CA ARG A 204 9.74 -3.30 -2.71
C ARG A 204 10.32 -4.29 -1.73
N GLU A 205 11.64 -4.31 -1.60
CA GLU A 205 12.33 -5.17 -0.63
C GLU A 205 11.91 -4.83 0.79
N ALA A 206 11.88 -3.54 1.14
CA ALA A 206 11.42 -3.09 2.45
C ALA A 206 9.96 -3.50 2.70
N THR A 207 9.06 -3.32 1.72
CA THR A 207 7.65 -3.72 1.82
C THR A 207 7.53 -5.23 2.04
N GLN A 208 8.29 -6.04 1.29
CA GLN A 208 8.36 -7.51 1.48
C GLN A 208 8.74 -7.86 2.92
N LYS A 209 9.87 -7.34 3.42
CA LYS A 209 10.37 -7.59 4.78
C LYS A 209 9.36 -7.13 5.84
N ARG A 210 8.76 -5.94 5.68
CA ARG A 210 7.75 -5.38 6.59
C ARG A 210 6.48 -6.23 6.68
N LEU A 211 6.01 -6.75 5.54
CA LEU A 211 4.86 -7.66 5.49
C LEU A 211 5.21 -9.02 6.08
N ALA A 212 6.41 -9.53 5.84
CA ALA A 212 6.90 -10.79 6.41
C ALA A 212 6.97 -10.76 7.94
N VAL A 213 7.47 -9.65 8.53
CA VAL A 213 7.47 -9.46 10.00
C VAL A 213 6.05 -9.48 10.57
N SER A 214 5.07 -8.99 9.81
CA SER A 214 3.66 -9.03 10.22
C SER A 214 3.10 -10.46 10.30
N CYS A 215 3.75 -11.42 9.63
CA CYS A 215 3.44 -12.85 9.66
C CYS A 215 4.32 -13.65 10.64
N GLY A 216 5.11 -12.97 11.49
CA GLY A 216 5.93 -13.61 12.52
C GLY A 216 7.40 -13.85 12.15
N GLU A 217 7.85 -13.40 10.97
CA GLU A 217 9.28 -13.41 10.64
C GLU A 217 10.04 -12.31 11.39
N THR A 218 11.37 -12.42 11.42
CA THR A 218 12.26 -11.45 12.05
C THR A 218 13.20 -10.86 11.01
N HIS A 219 13.06 -9.56 10.77
CA HIS A 219 13.94 -8.77 9.91
C HIS A 219 14.41 -7.55 10.68
N GLU A 220 15.72 -7.31 10.74
CA GLU A 220 16.30 -6.19 11.46
C GLU A 220 15.80 -4.85 10.89
N GLY A 221 15.42 -3.91 11.77
CA GLY A 221 14.90 -2.60 11.37
C GLY A 221 13.46 -2.59 10.84
N TYR A 222 12.75 -3.72 10.84
CA TYR A 222 11.41 -3.84 10.23
C TYR A 222 10.32 -4.32 11.20
N GLY A 223 10.36 -3.87 12.46
CA GLY A 223 9.31 -4.18 13.46
C GLY A 223 7.93 -3.59 13.11
N VAL A 224 6.85 -4.27 13.52
CA VAL A 224 5.46 -3.84 13.25
C VAL A 224 5.17 -2.44 13.79
N ASP A 225 5.62 -2.14 15.00
CA ASP A 225 5.43 -0.85 15.66
C ASP A 225 6.73 0.00 15.71
N CYS A 226 7.74 -0.35 14.90
CA CYS A 226 9.03 0.34 14.90
C CYS A 226 9.01 1.56 13.97
N ALA A 227 9.32 2.74 14.51
CA ALA A 227 9.47 3.97 13.72
C ALA A 227 10.84 4.09 13.04
N LYS A 228 11.86 3.42 13.62
CA LYS A 228 13.21 3.34 13.05
C LYS A 228 13.21 2.35 11.89
N THR A 229 13.85 2.72 10.79
CA THR A 229 13.97 1.91 9.56
C THR A 229 15.31 1.19 9.53
N ALA A 230 15.47 0.29 8.56
CA ALA A 230 16.77 -0.26 8.20
C ALA A 230 17.56 0.64 7.23
N TRP A 231 17.07 1.83 6.89
CA TRP A 231 17.71 2.77 5.95
C TRP A 231 18.46 3.85 6.72
N ASN A 232 19.57 3.46 7.36
CA ASN A 232 20.56 4.41 7.87
C ASN A 232 21.60 4.73 6.80
N ARG A 233 22.42 5.75 7.03
CA ARG A 233 23.44 6.19 6.07
C ARG A 233 24.33 5.04 5.57
N ASP A 234 24.92 4.28 6.50
CA ASP A 234 25.86 3.21 6.17
C ASP A 234 25.18 2.12 5.31
N SER A 235 23.96 1.72 5.69
CA SER A 235 23.18 0.74 4.93
C SER A 235 22.73 1.24 3.55
N ILE A 236 22.52 2.55 3.38
CA ILE A 236 22.17 3.13 2.07
C ILE A 236 23.41 3.14 1.19
N GLU A 237 24.57 3.54 1.73
CA GLU A 237 25.85 3.50 1.02
C GLU A 237 26.18 2.07 0.57
N GLU A 238 26.10 1.08 1.47
CA GLU A 238 26.34 -0.35 1.17
C GLU A 238 25.36 -0.89 0.10
N ASN A 239 24.06 -0.62 0.25
CA ASN A 239 23.06 -1.07 -0.72
C ASN A 239 23.24 -0.38 -2.09
N THR A 240 23.69 0.88 -2.11
CA THR A 240 23.96 1.62 -3.35
C THR A 240 25.16 1.03 -4.07
N GLU A 241 26.24 0.71 -3.37
CA GLU A 241 27.42 0.05 -3.94
C GLU A 241 27.06 -1.33 -4.48
N SER A 242 26.36 -2.16 -3.71
CA SER A 242 25.89 -3.48 -4.15
C SER A 242 24.99 -3.38 -5.39
N TRP A 243 24.06 -2.41 -5.41
CA TRP A 243 23.17 -2.22 -6.55
C TRP A 243 23.93 -1.76 -7.80
N ASN A 244 24.92 -0.88 -7.65
CA ASN A 244 25.76 -0.45 -8.76
C ASN A 244 26.57 -1.63 -9.32
N ASP A 245 27.12 -2.49 -8.46
CA ASP A 245 27.81 -3.70 -8.88
C ASP A 245 26.86 -4.64 -9.64
N ASP A 246 25.65 -4.87 -9.13
CA ASP A 246 24.65 -5.70 -9.81
C ASP A 246 24.27 -5.15 -11.18
N VAL A 247 24.04 -3.84 -11.30
CA VAL A 247 23.71 -3.17 -12.57
C VAL A 247 24.87 -3.24 -13.55
N MET A 248 26.09 -3.01 -13.08
CA MET A 248 27.31 -3.10 -13.90
C MET A 248 27.53 -4.52 -14.40
N MET A 249 27.33 -5.52 -13.54
CA MET A 249 27.44 -6.92 -13.89
C MET A 249 26.33 -7.32 -14.86
N ASP A 250 25.09 -6.87 -14.67
CA ASP A 250 23.98 -7.13 -15.61
C ASP A 250 24.25 -6.54 -17.00
N HIS A 251 24.84 -5.34 -17.07
CA HIS A 251 25.27 -4.74 -18.33
C HIS A 251 26.34 -5.58 -19.04
N ILE A 252 27.35 -6.06 -18.30
CA ILE A 252 28.41 -6.94 -18.82
C ILE A 252 27.84 -8.27 -19.32
N HIS A 253 26.81 -8.79 -18.65
CA HIS A 253 26.17 -10.06 -18.94
C HIS A 253 24.90 -9.94 -19.79
N HIS A 254 24.72 -8.84 -20.52
CA HIS A 254 23.59 -8.62 -21.43
C HIS A 254 22.19 -8.82 -20.81
N GLY A 255 22.04 -8.56 -19.51
CA GLY A 255 20.77 -8.73 -18.81
C GLY A 255 20.59 -10.08 -18.10
N GLU A 256 21.57 -10.97 -18.09
CA GLU A 256 21.40 -12.31 -17.51
C GLU A 256 21.37 -12.33 -15.97
N ILE A 257 21.89 -11.31 -15.29
CA ILE A 257 22.09 -11.31 -13.83
C ILE A 257 20.86 -10.78 -13.09
N LEU A 258 20.35 -9.64 -13.54
CA LEU A 258 19.11 -9.09 -13.01
C LEU A 258 17.90 -9.67 -13.76
N GLY A 259 18.04 -10.14 -15.00
CA GLY A 259 16.95 -10.77 -15.77
C GLY A 259 16.39 -9.88 -16.88
N GLY A 260 17.19 -8.92 -17.36
CA GLY A 260 16.95 -8.16 -18.58
C GLY A 260 15.68 -7.32 -18.51
N ALA A 261 15.12 -6.99 -19.68
CA ALA A 261 13.93 -6.14 -19.78
C ALA A 261 12.74 -6.65 -18.94
N GLU A 262 12.62 -7.98 -18.73
CA GLU A 262 11.58 -8.57 -17.89
C GLU A 262 11.76 -8.26 -16.40
N HIS A 263 13.00 -8.20 -15.90
CA HIS A 263 13.28 -7.74 -14.54
C HIS A 263 12.98 -6.25 -14.38
N TRP A 264 13.39 -5.43 -15.34
CA TRP A 264 13.10 -4.00 -15.33
C TRP A 264 11.60 -3.72 -15.50
N ALA A 265 10.87 -4.58 -16.21
CA ALA A 265 9.42 -4.53 -16.32
C ALA A 265 8.71 -4.85 -15.01
N LYS A 266 9.34 -5.64 -14.11
CA LYS A 266 8.82 -5.75 -12.75
C LYS A 266 8.76 -4.38 -12.11
N LEU A 267 9.74 -3.50 -12.34
CA LEU A 267 9.78 -2.13 -11.79
C LEU A 267 8.79 -1.16 -12.47
N ASP A 268 8.11 -1.57 -13.57
CA ASP A 268 7.07 -0.78 -14.24
C ASP A 268 5.72 -0.77 -13.51
N THR A 269 5.52 -1.66 -12.53
CA THR A 269 4.27 -1.78 -11.77
C THR A 269 4.23 -0.99 -10.48
N LEU A 270 5.28 -0.22 -10.16
CA LEU A 270 5.10 0.82 -9.15
C LEU A 270 4.11 1.84 -9.68
#